data_AF-A0AA49JID2-F1
#
_entry.id   AF-A0AA49JID2-F1
#
_cell.length_a   1.000
_cell.length_b   1.000
_cell.length_c   1.000
_cell.angle_alpha   90.00
_cell.angle_beta   90.00
_cell.angle_gamma   90.00
#
_symmetry.space_group_name_H-M   'P 1'
#
loop_
_entity.id
_entity.type
_entity.pdbx_description
1 polymer ?
#
loop_
_entity_poly.entity_id
_entity_poly.type
_entity_poly.pdbx_seq_one_letter_code
_entity_poly.pdbx_strand_id
1 'polypeptide(L)'
;MVPLDGNLSMGKDSKIEISGDGVLVVTGNFSSDNKSDINNNGIIAIKGDMAFHSSPHDDYDGSGDLYVDGDIANNGDAEAIEKKLSELKPAHTDIYDMVTGGISTLPITLVYFKATAQDDKVVLKWEMTEEVNTAFFTVERSTDGRTFTNIGTVKGAGNSHEIRTYSYSDPYPANGLSYYRLKQTDFDGKFERFKVVAVSREAITTDPNSVIKLVTPNPCSASFHMDYEVPTSGTVHL
;
A
#
# COMPACT_ATOMS: atom_id res chain seq x y z
N MET A 1 -6.88 7.24 1.03
CA MET A 1 -7.79 8.21 1.68
C MET A 1 -7.17 8.55 3.02
N VAL A 2 -7.15 9.82 3.43
CA VAL A 2 -6.48 10.28 4.67
C VAL A 2 -7.60 10.77 5.60
N PRO A 3 -7.73 10.25 6.83
CA PRO A 3 -8.70 10.77 7.79
C PRO A 3 -8.34 12.22 8.13
N LEU A 4 -9.35 13.08 8.23
CA LEU A 4 -9.15 14.44 8.69
C LEU A 4 -9.10 14.40 10.22
N ASP A 5 -7.90 14.47 10.77
CA ASP A 5 -7.71 14.50 12.21
C ASP A 5 -8.17 15.84 12.78
N GLY A 6 -9.28 15.82 13.52
CA GLY A 6 -9.85 16.98 14.20
C GLY A 6 -11.18 17.45 13.64
N ASN A 7 -11.49 18.72 13.89
CA ASN A 7 -12.78 19.30 13.55
C ASN A 7 -12.84 19.70 12.07
N LEU A 8 -14.02 19.59 11.47
CA LEU A 8 -14.32 20.12 10.15
C LEU A 8 -15.29 21.30 10.29
N SER A 9 -14.84 22.49 9.87
CA SER A 9 -15.66 23.69 9.86
C SER A 9 -15.87 24.19 8.43
N MET A 10 -17.12 24.24 7.97
CA MET A 10 -17.50 24.84 6.70
C MET A 10 -17.85 26.32 6.90
N GLY A 11 -17.21 27.18 6.14
CA GLY A 11 -17.55 28.60 6.12
C GLY A 11 -18.82 28.87 5.29
N LYS A 12 -19.28 30.11 5.30
CA LYS A 12 -20.46 30.56 4.54
C LYS A 12 -20.42 30.19 3.05
N ASP A 13 -21.55 29.77 2.50
CA ASP A 13 -21.75 29.42 1.07
C ASP A 13 -20.83 28.26 0.59
N SER A 14 -20.36 27.41 1.51
CA SER A 14 -19.51 26.25 1.19
C SER A 14 -20.32 25.07 0.67
N LYS A 15 -19.69 24.21 -0.14
CA LYS A 15 -20.31 22.99 -0.69
C LYS A 15 -19.46 21.76 -0.42
N ILE A 16 -20.09 20.66 -0.01
CA ILE A 16 -19.51 19.32 0.02
C ILE A 16 -20.34 18.41 -0.88
N GLU A 17 -19.67 17.68 -1.78
CA GLU A 17 -20.29 16.66 -2.64
C GLU A 17 -19.58 15.33 -2.43
N ILE A 18 -20.34 14.29 -2.11
CA ILE A 18 -19.83 12.92 -1.89
C ILE A 18 -20.52 11.98 -2.88
N SER A 19 -19.71 11.28 -3.67
CA SER A 19 -20.17 10.26 -4.63
C SER A 19 -20.68 9.00 -3.93
N GLY A 20 -21.37 8.11 -4.68
CA GLY A 20 -21.97 6.87 -4.15
C GLY A 20 -21.02 5.95 -3.36
N ASP A 21 -19.74 5.97 -3.70
CA ASP A 21 -18.66 5.20 -3.07
C ASP A 21 -17.74 6.07 -2.19
N GLY A 22 -18.01 7.37 -2.09
CA GLY A 22 -17.21 8.32 -1.34
C GLY A 22 -17.41 8.14 0.17
N VAL A 23 -16.34 8.35 0.93
CA VAL A 23 -16.35 8.30 2.39
C VAL A 23 -15.70 9.57 2.94
N LEU A 24 -16.40 10.25 3.85
CA LEU A 24 -15.88 11.37 4.64
C LEU A 24 -15.84 10.97 6.11
N VAL A 25 -14.67 11.11 6.72
CA VAL A 25 -14.48 10.87 8.16
C VAL A 25 -14.00 12.13 8.86
N VAL A 26 -14.69 12.48 9.94
CA VAL A 26 -14.37 13.57 10.85
C VAL A 26 -14.15 12.99 12.25
N THR A 27 -12.92 13.02 12.75
CA THR A 27 -12.58 12.45 14.06
C THR A 27 -12.85 13.41 15.23
N GLY A 28 -13.14 14.67 14.94
CA GLY A 28 -13.65 15.68 15.87
C GLY A 28 -15.09 16.10 15.55
N ASN A 29 -15.41 17.37 15.81
CA ASN A 29 -16.73 17.95 15.59
C ASN A 29 -16.89 18.45 14.15
N PHE A 30 -18.11 18.40 13.63
CA PHE A 30 -18.49 19.06 12.39
C PHE A 30 -19.30 20.32 12.70
N SER A 31 -18.98 21.42 12.02
CA SER A 31 -19.76 22.65 12.10
C SER A 31 -19.91 23.30 10.74
N SER A 32 -21.10 23.75 10.37
CA SER A 32 -21.30 24.59 9.19
C SER A 32 -21.82 25.97 9.55
N ASP A 33 -21.37 26.97 8.78
CA ASP A 33 -21.93 28.32 8.76
C ASP A 33 -23.03 28.45 7.69
N ASN A 34 -23.86 29.49 7.83
CA ASN A 34 -25.07 29.72 7.02
C ASN A 34 -24.89 29.48 5.51
N LYS A 35 -25.82 28.73 4.91
CA LYS A 35 -25.92 28.42 3.47
C LYS A 35 -24.86 27.42 3.01
N SER A 36 -24.48 26.48 3.87
CA SER A 36 -23.65 25.35 3.45
C SER A 36 -24.50 24.27 2.80
N ASP A 37 -24.08 23.79 1.64
CA ASP A 37 -24.76 22.69 0.95
C ASP A 37 -23.94 21.41 1.10
N ILE A 38 -24.58 20.32 1.53
CA ILE A 38 -23.98 18.99 1.63
C ILE A 38 -24.83 18.05 0.79
N ASN A 39 -24.28 17.55 -0.32
CA ASN A 39 -24.89 16.49 -1.12
C ASN A 39 -24.15 15.18 -0.87
N ASN A 40 -24.72 14.31 -0.05
CA ASN A 40 -24.13 13.03 0.30
C ASN A 40 -24.83 11.88 -0.40
N ASN A 41 -24.13 11.19 -1.31
CA ASN A 41 -24.58 9.91 -1.86
C ASN A 41 -23.76 8.71 -1.36
N GLY A 42 -22.74 8.95 -0.53
CA GLY A 42 -21.84 7.95 0.04
C GLY A 42 -22.00 7.82 1.56
N ILE A 43 -20.89 7.79 2.30
CA ILE A 43 -20.89 7.68 3.77
C ILE A 43 -20.20 8.89 4.40
N ILE A 44 -20.86 9.53 5.37
CA ILE A 44 -20.25 10.50 6.28
C ILE A 44 -20.24 9.88 7.68
N ALA A 45 -19.09 9.87 8.34
CA ALA A 45 -18.97 9.41 9.72
C ALA A 45 -18.23 10.43 10.59
N ILE A 46 -18.89 10.85 11.68
CA ILE A 46 -18.44 11.91 12.59
C ILE A 46 -18.35 11.34 14.01
N LYS A 47 -17.17 11.44 14.62
CA LYS A 47 -16.95 11.02 16.02
C LYS A 47 -17.48 12.05 17.02
N GLY A 48 -17.34 13.33 16.71
CA GLY A 48 -17.77 14.41 17.59
C GLY A 48 -19.22 14.81 17.37
N ASP A 49 -19.52 16.01 17.85
CA ASP A 49 -20.82 16.64 17.67
C ASP A 49 -20.94 17.22 16.25
N MET A 50 -22.17 17.28 15.75
CA MET A 50 -22.51 17.93 14.49
C MET A 50 -23.39 19.14 14.75
N ALA A 51 -23.02 20.32 14.25
CA ALA A 51 -23.79 21.53 14.43
C ALA A 51 -23.99 22.29 13.12
N PHE A 52 -25.23 22.64 12.82
CA PHE A 52 -25.56 23.52 11.70
C PHE A 52 -25.92 24.90 12.25
N HIS A 53 -25.17 25.94 11.86
CA HIS A 53 -25.48 27.30 12.29
C HIS A 53 -26.61 27.86 11.41
N SER A 54 -27.76 27.97 12.06
CA SER A 54 -29.06 28.15 11.43
C SER A 54 -29.23 29.38 10.53
N SER A 55 -29.99 29.13 9.45
CA SER A 55 -30.74 30.07 8.62
C SER A 55 -29.95 30.85 7.53
N PRO A 56 -30.40 30.83 6.25
CA PRO A 56 -31.73 30.39 5.81
C PRO A 56 -31.96 28.88 5.72
N HIS A 57 -30.95 28.06 5.43
CA HIS A 57 -30.94 26.60 5.57
C HIS A 57 -29.50 26.16 5.28
N ASP A 58 -28.96 25.22 6.03
CA ASP A 58 -27.93 24.36 5.49
C ASP A 58 -28.66 23.17 4.87
N ASP A 59 -28.46 22.95 3.57
CA ASP A 59 -29.16 21.89 2.83
C ASP A 59 -28.32 20.62 2.92
N TYR A 60 -28.75 19.66 3.76
CA TYR A 60 -28.24 18.29 3.70
C TYR A 60 -29.17 17.48 2.79
N ASP A 61 -28.68 17.11 1.61
CA ASP A 61 -29.40 16.35 0.58
C ASP A 61 -28.59 15.12 0.16
N GLY A 62 -29.23 14.22 -0.60
CA GLY A 62 -28.64 13.00 -1.14
C GLY A 62 -29.11 11.73 -0.43
N SER A 63 -28.82 10.58 -1.04
CA SER A 63 -29.29 9.27 -0.58
C SER A 63 -28.29 8.51 0.29
N GLY A 64 -27.19 9.16 0.67
CA GLY A 64 -26.09 8.58 1.42
C GLY A 64 -26.35 8.49 2.91
N ASP A 65 -25.49 7.75 3.60
CA ASP A 65 -25.62 7.50 5.03
C ASP A 65 -24.79 8.50 5.85
N LEU A 66 -25.40 9.00 6.93
CA LEU A 66 -24.77 9.85 7.93
C LEU A 66 -24.70 9.11 9.27
N TYR A 67 -23.49 9.01 9.81
CA TYR A 67 -23.21 8.42 11.11
C TYR A 67 -22.61 9.47 12.05
N VAL A 68 -23.21 9.65 13.22
CA VAL A 68 -22.71 10.58 14.25
C VAL A 68 -22.69 9.89 15.61
N ASP A 69 -21.56 9.99 16.32
CA ASP A 69 -21.45 9.47 17.69
C ASP A 69 -21.94 10.50 18.72
N GLY A 70 -21.54 11.76 18.56
CA GLY A 70 -21.93 12.90 19.39
C GLY A 70 -23.37 13.40 19.17
N ASP A 71 -23.64 14.61 19.68
CA ASP A 71 -24.95 15.25 19.57
C ASP A 71 -25.10 16.00 18.24
N ILE A 72 -26.31 16.00 17.67
CA ILE A 72 -26.64 16.81 16.49
C ILE A 72 -27.47 18.02 16.91
N ALA A 73 -26.90 19.21 16.76
CA ALA A 73 -27.57 20.48 16.97
C ALA A 73 -28.19 20.96 15.64
N ASN A 74 -29.42 20.52 15.36
CA ASN A 74 -30.23 20.98 14.24
C ASN A 74 -31.23 22.05 14.71
N ASN A 75 -31.30 23.20 14.01
CA ASN A 75 -32.19 24.31 14.41
C ASN A 75 -33.56 24.31 13.69
N GLY A 76 -34.07 23.13 13.34
CA GLY A 76 -35.42 22.96 12.79
C GLY A 76 -35.46 22.09 11.53
N ASP A 77 -36.38 21.12 11.54
CA ASP A 77 -36.94 20.38 10.40
C ASP A 77 -36.22 19.15 9.83
N ALA A 78 -35.05 18.74 10.34
CA ALA A 78 -34.48 17.45 9.94
C ALA A 78 -35.11 16.28 10.72
N GLU A 79 -36.05 15.55 10.10
CA GLU A 79 -36.44 14.22 10.58
C GLU A 79 -35.19 13.34 10.64
N ALA A 80 -34.92 12.80 11.83
CA ALA A 80 -33.72 12.06 12.18
C ALA A 80 -33.32 11.00 11.15
N ILE A 81 -32.22 11.24 10.43
CA ILE A 81 -31.42 10.19 9.78
C ILE A 81 -30.12 10.08 10.57
N GLU A 82 -30.22 9.72 11.84
CA GLU A 82 -29.07 9.60 12.74
C GLU A 82 -28.78 8.14 12.96
N LYS A 83 -27.96 7.55 12.09
CA LYS A 83 -27.35 6.27 12.42
C LYS A 83 -26.27 6.52 13.46
N LYS A 84 -26.27 5.78 14.57
CA LYS A 84 -25.15 5.85 15.51
C LYS A 84 -23.91 5.25 14.87
N LEU A 85 -22.73 5.77 15.22
CA LEU A 85 -21.47 5.26 14.68
C LEU A 85 -21.33 3.75 14.83
N SER A 86 -21.83 3.17 15.93
CA SER A 86 -21.90 1.71 16.16
C SER A 86 -22.62 0.91 15.07
N GLU A 87 -23.54 1.52 14.31
CA GLU A 87 -24.29 0.90 13.22
C GLU A 87 -23.48 0.75 11.93
N LEU A 88 -22.27 1.32 11.87
CA LEU A 88 -21.30 0.95 10.83
C LEU A 88 -20.95 -0.53 10.90
N LYS A 89 -21.07 -1.19 12.06
CA LYS A 89 -20.80 -2.62 12.20
C LYS A 89 -22.04 -3.47 11.90
N PRO A 90 -21.89 -4.61 11.20
CA PRO A 90 -20.64 -5.18 10.70
C PRO A 90 -20.21 -4.67 9.31
N ALA A 91 -21.10 -3.97 8.58
CA ALA A 91 -20.96 -3.69 7.15
C ALA A 91 -19.73 -2.86 6.76
N HIS A 92 -19.31 -1.95 7.63
CA HIS A 92 -18.25 -0.95 7.44
C HIS A 92 -17.35 -0.85 8.69
N THR A 93 -16.83 -2.01 9.13
CA THR A 93 -15.96 -2.10 10.31
C THR A 93 -14.67 -1.27 10.16
N ASP A 94 -14.14 -1.19 8.94
CA ASP A 94 -13.00 -0.38 8.54
C ASP A 94 -13.21 1.13 8.76
N ILE A 95 -14.40 1.65 8.39
CA ILE A 95 -14.78 3.05 8.61
C ILE A 95 -14.97 3.30 10.12
N TYR A 96 -15.61 2.38 10.84
CA TYR A 96 -15.81 2.51 12.29
C TYR A 96 -14.48 2.63 13.03
N ASP A 97 -13.51 1.78 12.71
CA ASP A 97 -12.22 1.78 13.36
C ASP A 97 -11.47 3.09 13.03
N MET A 98 -11.54 3.56 11.77
CA MET A 98 -10.98 4.85 11.34
C MET A 98 -11.54 6.05 12.12
N VAL A 99 -12.85 6.06 12.40
CA VAL A 99 -13.50 7.16 13.11
C VAL A 99 -13.24 7.09 14.62
N THR A 100 -13.29 5.90 15.22
CA THR A 100 -13.17 5.74 16.68
C THR A 100 -11.74 5.81 17.20
N GLY A 101 -10.74 5.74 16.32
CA GLY A 101 -9.35 5.49 16.72
C GLY A 101 -9.15 4.06 17.21
N GLY A 102 -10.12 3.17 16.91
CA GLY A 102 -9.82 1.77 16.76
C GLY A 102 -8.75 1.62 15.70
N ILE A 103 -7.95 0.57 15.80
CA ILE A 103 -6.87 0.31 14.84
C ILE A 103 -7.54 0.07 13.49
N SER A 104 -7.74 1.15 12.71
CA SER A 104 -8.20 1.06 11.34
C SER A 104 -7.21 0.15 10.67
N THR A 105 -7.68 -1.00 10.19
CA THR A 105 -6.89 -1.86 9.30
C THR A 105 -6.74 -1.14 7.97
N LEU A 106 -6.11 0.03 7.98
CA LEU A 106 -5.37 0.55 6.84
C LEU A 106 -4.00 -0.16 6.88
N PRO A 107 -3.55 -0.62 5.71
CA PRO A 107 -2.71 -1.80 5.59
C PRO A 107 -1.35 -1.60 6.26
N ILE A 108 -0.79 -2.73 6.66
CA ILE A 108 0.54 -2.92 7.23
C ILE A 108 1.52 -1.85 6.70
N THR A 109 2.13 -1.07 7.59
CA THR A 109 3.02 0.01 7.15
C THR A 109 4.42 -0.55 6.92
N LEU A 110 4.60 -1.24 5.80
CA LEU A 110 5.91 -1.64 5.30
C LEU A 110 6.81 -0.39 5.20
N VAL A 111 7.74 -0.23 6.14
CA VAL A 111 8.64 0.94 6.22
C VAL A 111 9.57 0.93 5.01
N TYR A 112 10.22 -0.21 4.81
CA TYR A 112 11.05 -0.44 3.64
C TYR A 112 11.01 -1.90 3.23
N PHE A 113 11.28 -2.09 1.95
CA PHE A 113 11.68 -3.37 1.38
C PHE A 113 12.85 -3.08 0.45
N LYS A 114 13.94 -3.84 0.62
CA LYS A 114 15.19 -3.64 -0.13
C LYS A 114 15.75 -4.99 -0.53
N ALA A 115 16.27 -5.06 -1.75
CA ALA A 115 17.08 -6.17 -2.24
C ALA A 115 18.52 -5.68 -2.43
N THR A 116 19.49 -6.47 -2.00
CA THR A 116 20.91 -6.14 -2.09
C THR A 116 21.68 -7.36 -2.59
N ALA A 117 22.40 -7.21 -3.70
CA ALA A 117 23.30 -8.25 -4.18
C ALA A 117 24.49 -8.38 -3.22
N GLN A 118 24.80 -9.60 -2.81
CA GLN A 118 25.96 -9.95 -2.00
C GLN A 118 26.58 -11.20 -2.61
N ASP A 119 27.71 -11.05 -3.30
CA ASP A 119 28.42 -12.14 -3.97
C ASP A 119 27.52 -12.95 -4.93
N ASP A 120 27.24 -14.20 -4.59
CA ASP A 120 26.44 -15.15 -5.35
C ASP A 120 24.94 -15.13 -5.01
N LYS A 121 24.53 -14.32 -4.03
CA LYS A 121 23.16 -14.28 -3.50
C LYS A 121 22.56 -12.88 -3.51
N VAL A 122 21.24 -12.81 -3.33
CA VAL A 122 20.53 -11.56 -3.06
C VAL A 122 19.92 -11.62 -1.67
N VAL A 123 20.25 -10.64 -0.83
CA VAL A 123 19.65 -10.49 0.50
C VAL A 123 18.52 -9.49 0.42
N LEU A 124 17.35 -9.94 0.83
CA LEU A 124 16.14 -9.15 0.97
C LEU A 124 15.92 -8.79 2.43
N LYS A 125 15.64 -7.52 2.69
CA LYS A 125 15.32 -7.01 4.03
C LYS A 125 14.08 -6.14 3.98
N TRP A 126 13.22 -6.32 4.97
CA TRP A 126 12.06 -5.46 5.15
C TRP A 126 11.77 -5.21 6.61
N GLU A 127 10.98 -4.18 6.85
CA GLU A 127 10.59 -3.75 8.18
C GLU A 127 9.12 -3.35 8.18
N MET A 128 8.42 -3.82 9.22
CA MET A 128 7.02 -3.55 9.48
C MET A 128 6.96 -2.73 10.76
N THR A 129 6.22 -1.63 10.79
CA THR A 129 5.91 -0.95 12.06
C THR A 129 4.81 -1.64 12.84
N GLU A 130 3.97 -2.40 12.15
CA GLU A 130 2.81 -3.08 12.70
C GLU A 130 2.52 -4.34 11.86
N GLU A 131 1.98 -5.37 12.50
CA GLU A 131 1.45 -6.56 11.85
C GLU A 131 0.07 -6.87 12.42
N VAL A 132 -0.90 -7.10 11.56
CA VAL A 132 -2.26 -7.49 11.95
C VAL A 132 -2.61 -8.76 11.19
N ASN A 133 -3.04 -9.78 11.94
CA ASN A 133 -3.46 -11.09 11.44
C ASN A 133 -2.45 -11.78 10.48
N THR A 134 -1.18 -11.40 10.50
CA THR A 134 -0.18 -11.82 9.50
C THR A 134 0.37 -13.20 9.81
N ALA A 135 0.02 -14.19 8.99
CA ALA A 135 0.54 -15.55 9.15
C ALA A 135 1.98 -15.65 8.62
N PHE A 136 2.24 -15.15 7.41
CA PHE A 136 3.57 -15.18 6.79
C PHE A 136 3.72 -14.19 5.64
N PHE A 137 4.96 -13.88 5.32
CA PHE A 137 5.37 -13.19 4.10
C PHE A 137 5.90 -14.20 3.09
N THR A 138 5.40 -14.15 1.85
CA THR A 138 5.97 -14.85 0.70
C THR A 138 6.89 -13.90 -0.04
N VAL A 139 8.12 -14.36 -0.31
CA VAL A 139 9.06 -13.65 -1.17
C VAL A 139 8.90 -14.17 -2.60
N GLU A 140 8.63 -13.25 -3.52
CA GLU A 140 8.43 -13.57 -4.93
C GLU A 140 9.52 -12.91 -5.78
N ARG A 141 10.02 -13.63 -6.80
CA ARG A 141 11.05 -13.16 -7.73
C ARG A 141 10.56 -13.20 -9.18
N SER A 142 11.01 -12.27 -9.99
CA SER A 142 10.78 -12.20 -11.42
C SER A 142 12.04 -11.77 -12.17
N THR A 143 12.24 -12.28 -13.40
CA THR A 143 13.31 -11.86 -14.31
C THR A 143 12.82 -10.92 -15.42
N ASP A 144 11.50 -10.79 -15.59
CA ASP A 144 10.85 -9.97 -16.62
C ASP A 144 10.04 -8.80 -16.01
N GLY A 145 9.94 -8.73 -14.68
CA GLY A 145 9.12 -7.77 -13.93
C GLY A 145 7.61 -8.01 -14.03
N ARG A 146 7.18 -9.10 -14.68
CA ARG A 146 5.76 -9.42 -14.97
C ARG A 146 5.33 -10.72 -14.32
N THR A 147 6.12 -11.77 -14.53
CA THR A 147 5.86 -13.11 -14.03
C THR A 147 6.68 -13.35 -12.77
N PHE A 148 6.01 -13.53 -11.65
CA PHE A 148 6.62 -13.71 -10.35
C PHE A 148 6.47 -15.16 -9.86
N THR A 149 7.54 -15.72 -9.31
CA THR A 149 7.59 -17.06 -8.74
C THR A 149 7.91 -16.97 -7.26
N ASN A 150 7.22 -17.77 -6.43
CA ASN A 150 7.51 -17.88 -5.01
C ASN A 150 8.87 -18.55 -4.81
N ILE A 151 9.78 -17.89 -4.10
CA ILE A 151 11.11 -18.44 -3.79
C ILE A 151 11.27 -18.81 -2.31
N GLY A 152 10.43 -18.27 -1.43
CA GLY A 152 10.41 -18.68 -0.04
C GLY A 152 9.34 -17.97 0.79
N THR A 153 9.23 -18.38 2.04
CA THR A 153 8.32 -17.79 3.02
C THR A 153 9.04 -17.48 4.32
N VAL A 154 8.60 -16.43 5.00
CA VAL A 154 9.07 -16.03 6.32
C VAL A 154 7.86 -15.86 7.23
N LYS A 155 7.88 -16.54 8.37
CA LYS A 155 6.77 -16.49 9.34
C LYS A 155 6.58 -15.06 9.85
N GLY A 156 5.34 -14.59 9.87
CA GLY A 156 4.97 -13.30 10.45
C GLY A 156 4.80 -13.37 11.97
N ALA A 157 4.53 -12.22 12.59
CA ALA A 157 4.31 -12.11 14.02
C ALA A 157 2.87 -12.43 14.46
N GLY A 158 1.94 -12.59 13.51
CA GLY A 158 0.51 -12.68 13.80
C GLY A 158 -0.08 -11.32 14.08
N ASN A 159 0.03 -10.84 15.32
CA ASN A 159 -0.33 -9.47 15.69
C ASN A 159 0.85 -8.82 16.42
N SER A 160 1.28 -7.64 15.99
CA SER A 160 2.40 -6.90 16.57
C SER A 160 2.19 -5.41 16.37
N HIS A 161 2.30 -4.62 17.44
CA HIS A 161 2.40 -3.15 17.36
C HIS A 161 3.85 -2.66 17.54
N GLU A 162 4.80 -3.60 17.59
CA GLU A 162 6.24 -3.31 17.65
C GLU A 162 6.86 -3.39 16.26
N ILE A 163 7.90 -2.57 16.04
CA ILE A 163 8.72 -2.62 14.82
C ILE A 163 9.38 -4.00 14.71
N ARG A 164 9.21 -4.65 13.56
CA ARG A 164 9.84 -5.94 13.26
C ARG A 164 10.58 -5.89 11.95
N THR A 165 11.85 -6.31 12.02
CA THR A 165 12.72 -6.45 10.86
C THR A 165 12.83 -7.91 10.48
N TYR A 166 12.73 -8.16 9.18
CA TYR A 166 12.79 -9.48 8.58
C TYR A 166 13.89 -9.53 7.51
N SER A 167 14.35 -10.74 7.22
CA SER A 167 15.28 -10.97 6.12
C SER A 167 15.05 -12.31 5.45
N TYR A 168 15.34 -12.36 4.17
CA TYR A 168 15.36 -13.58 3.38
C TYR A 168 16.55 -13.54 2.42
N SER A 169 17.22 -14.66 2.23
CA SER A 169 18.34 -14.77 1.30
C SER A 169 17.91 -15.64 0.12
N ASP A 170 17.97 -15.09 -1.10
CA ASP A 170 17.85 -15.86 -2.35
C ASP A 170 19.25 -16.40 -2.70
N PRO A 171 19.50 -17.72 -2.53
CA PRO A 171 20.81 -18.31 -2.78
C PRO A 171 21.08 -18.58 -4.27
N TYR A 172 20.06 -18.51 -5.12
CA TYR A 172 20.18 -18.79 -6.55
C TYR A 172 19.53 -17.68 -7.39
N PRO A 173 19.93 -16.40 -7.21
CA PRO A 173 19.36 -15.30 -7.97
C PRO A 173 19.72 -15.42 -9.45
N ALA A 174 18.82 -14.96 -10.32
CA ALA A 174 19.13 -14.90 -11.74
C ALA A 174 20.31 -13.94 -11.99
N ASN A 175 21.11 -14.21 -13.01
CA ASN A 175 22.15 -13.29 -13.45
C ASN A 175 21.51 -12.07 -14.13
N GLY A 176 22.13 -10.89 -13.98
CA GLY A 176 21.58 -9.64 -14.49
C GLY A 176 20.48 -9.09 -13.59
N LEU A 177 19.45 -8.51 -14.21
CA LEU A 177 18.39 -7.81 -13.50
C LEU A 177 17.35 -8.80 -12.94
N SER A 178 17.10 -8.71 -11.64
CA SER A 178 16.05 -9.44 -10.93
C SER A 178 15.12 -8.47 -10.21
N TYR A 179 13.83 -8.80 -10.20
CA TYR A 179 12.78 -8.07 -9.51
C TYR A 179 12.24 -8.91 -8.37
N TYR A 180 11.97 -8.28 -7.24
CA TYR A 180 11.45 -8.93 -6.05
C TYR A 180 10.25 -8.17 -5.51
N ARG A 181 9.31 -8.89 -4.91
CA ARG A 181 8.19 -8.32 -4.16
C ARG A 181 7.86 -9.18 -2.96
N LEU A 182 7.15 -8.60 -2.01
CA LEU A 182 6.59 -9.30 -0.86
C LEU A 182 5.09 -9.48 -1.05
N LYS A 183 4.60 -10.65 -0.64
CA LYS A 183 3.18 -10.95 -0.51
C LYS A 183 2.90 -11.36 0.94
N GLN A 184 2.19 -10.55 1.69
CA GLN A 184 1.71 -10.92 3.02
C GLN A 184 0.49 -11.82 2.88
N THR A 185 0.40 -12.88 3.69
CA THR A 185 -0.79 -13.73 3.79
C THR A 185 -1.25 -13.81 5.23
N ASP A 186 -2.54 -13.60 5.44
CA ASP A 186 -3.18 -13.61 6.75
C ASP A 186 -3.62 -15.03 7.14
N PHE A 187 -3.99 -15.24 8.40
CA PHE A 187 -4.47 -16.56 8.86
C PHE A 187 -5.78 -17.02 8.21
N ASP A 188 -6.58 -16.10 7.68
CA ASP A 188 -7.80 -16.40 6.91
C ASP A 188 -7.52 -16.65 5.41
N GLY A 189 -6.26 -16.56 4.98
CA GLY A 189 -5.82 -16.78 3.60
C GLY A 189 -5.91 -15.56 2.69
N LYS A 190 -6.43 -14.42 3.17
CA LYS A 190 -6.35 -13.15 2.43
C LYS A 190 -4.90 -12.72 2.29
N PHE A 191 -4.63 -11.93 1.26
CA PHE A 191 -3.27 -11.48 0.99
C PHE A 191 -3.22 -10.10 0.35
N GLU A 192 -2.10 -9.42 0.60
CA GLU A 192 -1.71 -8.17 -0.04
C GLU A 192 -0.32 -8.32 -0.67
N ARG A 193 -0.04 -7.54 -1.72
CA ARG A 193 1.28 -7.46 -2.35
C ARG A 193 1.85 -6.07 -2.21
N PHE A 194 3.13 -6.00 -1.86
CA PHE A 194 3.87 -4.74 -1.73
C PHE A 194 4.60 -4.35 -3.01
N LYS A 195 5.16 -3.14 -2.97
CA LYS A 195 5.98 -2.57 -4.05
C LYS A 195 7.12 -3.51 -4.48
N VAL A 196 7.37 -3.51 -5.78
CA VAL A 196 8.48 -4.25 -6.41
C VAL A 196 9.79 -3.49 -6.20
N VAL A 197 10.87 -4.21 -5.92
CA VAL A 197 12.24 -3.67 -5.94
C VAL A 197 13.07 -4.43 -6.96
N ALA A 198 14.01 -3.73 -7.60
CA ALA A 198 14.92 -4.32 -8.57
C ALA A 198 16.34 -4.36 -8.01
N VAL A 199 17.10 -5.39 -8.40
CA VAL A 199 18.52 -5.51 -8.13
C VAL A 199 19.20 -6.12 -9.34
N SER A 200 20.33 -5.54 -9.73
CA SER A 200 21.17 -6.08 -10.80
C SER A 200 22.37 -6.77 -10.17
N ARG A 201 22.64 -8.00 -10.61
CA ARG A 201 23.84 -8.75 -10.24
C ARG A 201 24.67 -9.01 -11.49
N GLU A 202 25.92 -8.56 -11.49
CA GLU A 202 26.85 -8.91 -12.56
C GLU A 202 27.08 -10.43 -12.57
N ALA A 203 27.16 -11.01 -13.77
CA ALA A 203 27.49 -12.42 -13.89
C ALA A 203 28.88 -12.62 -13.29
N ILE A 204 29.01 -13.52 -12.31
CA ILE A 204 30.32 -14.00 -11.88
C ILE A 204 30.89 -14.78 -13.07
N THR A 205 31.75 -14.14 -13.87
CA THR A 205 32.54 -14.84 -14.88
C THR A 205 33.56 -15.68 -14.11
N THR A 206 33.26 -16.96 -13.89
CA THR A 206 34.10 -17.89 -13.13
C THR A 206 35.39 -18.32 -13.85
N ASP A 207 35.84 -17.58 -14.86
CA ASP A 207 37.12 -17.85 -15.50
C ASP A 207 37.98 -16.57 -15.52
N PRO A 208 39.01 -16.47 -14.66
CA PRO A 208 39.97 -15.37 -14.69
C PRO A 208 40.79 -15.32 -16.00
N ASN A 209 40.69 -16.34 -16.87
CA ASN A 209 41.28 -16.38 -18.21
C ASN A 209 40.25 -16.23 -19.36
N SER A 210 38.96 -16.03 -19.09
CA SER A 210 37.97 -15.84 -20.16
C SER A 210 37.95 -14.39 -20.61
N VAL A 211 38.72 -14.10 -21.66
CA VAL A 211 38.87 -12.78 -22.27
C VAL A 211 37.77 -12.47 -23.30
N ILE A 212 36.52 -12.87 -23.06
CA ILE A 212 35.42 -12.51 -23.97
C ILE A 212 34.79 -11.21 -23.48
N LYS A 213 35.37 -10.09 -23.90
CA LYS A 213 34.81 -8.75 -23.70
C LYS A 213 33.86 -8.42 -24.86
N LEU A 214 32.56 -8.45 -24.57
CA LEU A 214 31.50 -7.81 -25.34
C LEU A 214 31.21 -8.41 -26.74
N VAL A 215 30.05 -9.06 -26.89
CA VAL A 215 29.49 -9.40 -28.21
C VAL A 215 28.44 -8.35 -28.55
N THR A 216 28.69 -7.50 -29.55
CA THR A 216 27.70 -6.51 -30.03
C THR A 216 27.52 -6.55 -31.55
N PRO A 217 26.29 -6.42 -32.06
CA PRO A 217 25.03 -6.34 -31.32
C PRO A 217 24.51 -7.74 -30.95
N ASN A 218 23.96 -7.87 -29.74
CA ASN A 218 23.08 -8.98 -29.39
C ASN A 218 21.67 -8.38 -29.20
N PRO A 219 20.67 -8.68 -30.04
CA PRO A 219 20.58 -9.71 -31.10
C PRO A 219 21.23 -9.32 -32.46
N CYS A 220 21.74 -10.29 -33.23
CA CYS A 220 22.24 -10.09 -34.60
C CYS A 220 21.58 -11.05 -35.59
N SER A 221 21.19 -10.55 -36.76
CA SER A 221 20.53 -11.30 -37.84
C SER A 221 21.41 -11.60 -39.06
N ALA A 222 22.73 -11.34 -39.02
CA ALA A 222 23.60 -11.58 -40.19
C ALA A 222 25.05 -12.01 -39.88
N SER A 223 25.75 -11.37 -38.94
CA SER A 223 27.12 -11.73 -38.56
C SER A 223 27.56 -10.97 -37.30
N PHE A 224 28.31 -11.60 -36.39
CA PHE A 224 28.90 -10.90 -35.23
C PHE A 224 30.42 -10.81 -35.39
N HIS A 225 31.00 -9.70 -34.91
CA HIS A 225 32.44 -9.54 -34.75
C HIS A 225 32.84 -9.98 -33.34
N MET A 226 33.94 -10.74 -33.23
CA MET A 226 34.56 -11.13 -31.96
C MET A 226 36.00 -10.63 -31.97
N ASP A 227 36.32 -9.76 -31.01
CA ASP A 227 37.71 -9.39 -30.71
C ASP A 227 38.25 -10.34 -29.62
N TYR A 228 39.42 -10.94 -29.87
CA TYR A 228 40.09 -11.83 -28.92
C TYR A 228 41.57 -11.47 -28.82
N GLU A 229 42.09 -11.36 -27.59
CA GLU A 229 43.53 -11.23 -27.31
C GLU A 229 44.08 -12.57 -26.82
N VAL A 230 45.08 -13.11 -27.54
CA VAL A 230 45.80 -14.33 -27.13
C VAL A 230 46.97 -13.92 -26.22
N PRO A 231 47.06 -14.39 -24.96
CA PRO A 231 48.28 -14.26 -24.17
C PRO A 231 49.40 -15.11 -24.80
N THR A 232 50.65 -14.69 -24.62
CA THR A 232 51.89 -15.08 -25.34
C THR A 232 52.23 -16.57 -25.56
N SER A 233 51.40 -17.53 -25.13
CA SER A 233 51.48 -18.92 -25.60
C SER A 233 50.15 -19.67 -25.46
N GLY A 234 49.58 -20.11 -26.58
CA GLY A 234 48.42 -21.01 -26.63
C GLY A 234 47.94 -21.25 -28.07
N THR A 235 47.43 -22.45 -28.36
CA THR A 235 46.82 -22.79 -29.66
C THR A 235 45.32 -22.60 -29.57
N VAL A 236 44.75 -21.82 -30.49
CA VAL A 236 43.29 -21.66 -30.62
C VAL A 236 42.76 -22.73 -31.57
N HIS A 237 41.79 -23.51 -31.11
CA HIS A 237 40.97 -24.38 -31.96
C HIS A 237 39.64 -23.67 -32.21
N LEU A 238 39.31 -23.44 -33.47
CA LEU A 238 38.03 -22.89 -33.94
C LEU A 238 37.00 -24.01 -34.10
#